data_AF-A0A940H190-F1
#
_entry.id   AF-A0A940H190-F1
#
_cell.length_a   1.000
_cell.length_b   1.000
_cell.length_c   1.000
_cell.angle_alpha   90.00
_cell.angle_beta   90.00
_cell.angle_gamma   90.00
#
_symmetry.space_group_name_H-M   'P 1'
#
loop_
_entity.id
_entity.type
_entity.pdbx_description
1 polymer ?
#
loop_
_entity_poly.entity_id
_entity_poly.type
_entity_poly.pdbx_seq_one_letter_code
_entity_poly.pdbx_strand_id
1 'polypeptide(L)'
;MRIALLLLAAAPLAAALPAQAQESTAAREIVGGAYDKAELKLASELRARPDQPELLLNLAAVYSQTGRSAEARAVYNKVLAQDEVLLDLASRRTTSSHAIARAGLQRLQTVQFSAR
;
A
#
# COMPACT_ATOMS: atom_id res chain seq x y z
N MET A 1 -25.01 -57.56 2.15
CA MET A 1 -23.70 -56.86 2.12
C MET A 1 -23.84 -55.67 1.17
N ARG A 2 -23.87 -54.44 1.69
CA ARG A 2 -24.04 -53.21 0.90
C ARG A 2 -22.66 -52.62 0.65
N ILE A 3 -22.20 -52.66 -0.61
CA ILE A 3 -20.90 -52.11 -1.01
C ILE A 3 -21.06 -50.60 -1.16
N ALA A 4 -20.25 -49.87 -0.40
CA ALA A 4 -20.25 -48.43 -0.30
C ALA A 4 -19.65 -47.78 -1.55
N LEU A 5 -20.36 -46.78 -2.07
CA LEU A 5 -19.92 -45.87 -3.13
C LEU A 5 -19.44 -44.60 -2.43
N LEU A 6 -18.14 -44.32 -2.44
CA LEU A 6 -17.60 -43.04 -2.01
C LEU A 6 -16.57 -42.55 -3.04
N LEU A 7 -17.09 -41.74 -3.96
CA LEU A 7 -16.34 -40.78 -4.76
C LEU A 7 -15.72 -39.76 -3.80
N LEU A 8 -14.39 -39.76 -3.69
CA LEU A 8 -13.65 -38.66 -3.07
C LEU A 8 -12.85 -37.93 -4.14
N ALA A 9 -13.44 -36.85 -4.65
CA ALA A 9 -12.74 -35.86 -5.44
C ALA A 9 -11.79 -35.09 -4.51
N ALA A 10 -10.49 -35.39 -4.57
CA ALA A 10 -9.48 -34.60 -3.90
C ALA A 10 -9.12 -33.40 -4.80
N ALA A 11 -9.64 -32.23 -4.43
CA ALA A 11 -9.32 -30.94 -5.03
C ALA A 11 -7.81 -30.68 -5.03
N PRO A 12 -7.24 -30.05 -6.07
CA PRO A 12 -5.85 -29.63 -6.02
C PRO A 12 -5.73 -28.55 -4.93
N LEU A 13 -4.83 -28.79 -3.97
CA LEU A 13 -4.35 -27.75 -3.08
C LEU A 13 -3.78 -26.62 -3.93
N ALA A 14 -4.57 -25.56 -4.12
CA ALA A 14 -4.03 -24.27 -4.52
C ALA A 14 -3.10 -23.83 -3.40
N ALA A 15 -1.79 -23.96 -3.65
CA ALA A 15 -0.76 -23.47 -2.76
C ALA A 15 -1.08 -22.00 -2.41
N ALA A 16 -1.46 -21.77 -1.16
CA ALA A 16 -1.38 -20.46 -0.56
C ALA A 16 0.12 -20.11 -0.50
N LEU A 17 0.62 -19.51 -1.58
CA LEU A 17 1.94 -18.92 -1.57
C LEU A 17 1.95 -17.92 -0.40
N PRO A 18 2.96 -17.99 0.47
CA PRO A 18 3.09 -17.00 1.53
C PRO A 18 3.13 -15.62 0.87
N ALA A 19 2.59 -14.61 1.54
CA ALA A 19 2.65 -13.19 1.18
C ALA A 19 4.10 -12.64 1.22
N GLN A 20 5.05 -13.43 0.72
CA GLN A 20 6.43 -13.07 0.46
C GLN A 20 6.43 -12.14 -0.75
N ALA A 21 6.37 -10.85 -0.46
CA ALA A 21 6.66 -9.78 -1.40
C ALA A 21 5.90 -9.90 -2.74
N GLN A 22 4.56 -9.86 -2.69
CA GLN A 22 3.85 -9.07 -3.70
C GLN A 22 4.34 -7.64 -3.52
N GLU A 23 5.50 -7.32 -4.09
CA GLU A 23 5.83 -5.94 -4.35
C GLU A 23 4.62 -5.37 -5.09
N SER A 24 3.87 -4.51 -4.39
CA SER A 24 2.57 -4.11 -4.87
C SER A 24 2.81 -3.53 -6.25
N THR A 25 2.11 -4.06 -7.25
CA THR A 25 2.17 -3.53 -8.61
C THR A 25 1.98 -2.01 -8.65
N ALA A 26 1.24 -1.43 -7.69
CA ALA A 26 1.14 0.01 -7.50
C ALA A 26 2.48 0.64 -7.08
N ALA A 27 3.25 0.00 -6.20
CA ALA A 27 4.61 0.44 -5.86
C ALA A 27 5.54 0.42 -7.09
N ARG A 28 5.42 -0.60 -7.95
CA ARG A 28 6.17 -0.63 -9.22
C ARG A 28 5.75 0.49 -10.18
N GLU A 29 4.46 0.76 -10.27
CA GLU A 29 3.92 1.86 -11.07
C GLU A 29 4.38 3.22 -10.55
N ILE A 30 4.46 3.41 -9.22
CA ILE A 30 5.00 4.61 -8.57
C ILE A 30 6.49 4.79 -8.93
N VAL A 31 7.29 3.73 -8.82
CA VAL A 31 8.72 3.75 -9.18
C VAL A 31 8.89 4.05 -10.68
N GLY A 32 8.02 3.53 -11.52
CA GLY A 32 7.99 3.79 -12.97
C GLY A 32 7.37 5.14 -13.37
N GLY A 33 6.91 5.96 -12.42
CA GLY A 33 6.28 7.27 -12.69
C GLY A 33 4.87 7.20 -13.28
N ALA A 34 4.25 6.01 -13.34
CA ALA A 34 2.90 5.80 -13.85
C ALA A 34 1.83 6.11 -12.78
N TYR A 35 1.81 7.36 -12.31
CA TYR A 35 1.02 7.79 -11.16
C TYR A 35 -0.50 7.61 -11.32
N ASP A 36 -1.04 7.85 -12.51
CA ASP A 36 -2.49 7.68 -12.77
C ASP A 36 -2.93 6.21 -12.61
N LYS A 37 -2.11 5.29 -13.14
CA LYS A 37 -2.37 3.84 -13.02
C LYS A 37 -2.26 3.40 -11.56
N ALA A 38 -1.23 3.89 -10.87
CA ALA A 38 -1.03 3.62 -9.45
C ALA A 38 -2.22 4.12 -8.62
N GLU A 39 -2.72 5.34 -8.85
CA GLU A 39 -3.87 5.88 -8.12
C GLU A 39 -5.12 5.02 -8.32
N LEU A 40 -5.46 4.69 -9.57
CA LEU A 40 -6.64 3.86 -9.87
C LEU A 40 -6.56 2.50 -9.18
N LYS A 41 -5.36 1.90 -9.17
CA LYS A 41 -5.12 0.62 -8.53
C LYS A 41 -5.23 0.71 -7.01
N LEU A 42 -4.56 1.69 -6.40
CA LEU A 42 -4.61 1.92 -4.96
C LEU A 42 -6.04 2.21 -4.50
N ALA A 43 -6.80 2.99 -5.26
CA ALA A 43 -8.21 3.26 -4.96
C ALA A 43 -9.07 1.98 -5.03
N SER A 44 -8.75 1.04 -5.92
CA SER A 44 -9.41 -0.26 -5.96
C SER A 44 -9.03 -1.15 -4.76
N GLU A 45 -7.76 -1.18 -4.39
CA GLU A 45 -7.29 -2.00 -3.26
C GLU A 45 -7.78 -1.46 -1.90
N LEU A 46 -7.83 -0.13 -1.75
CA LEU A 46 -8.36 0.55 -0.57
C LEU A 46 -9.87 0.33 -0.41
N ARG A 47 -10.63 0.09 -1.49
CA ARG A 47 -12.04 -0.31 -1.35
C ARG A 47 -12.21 -1.64 -0.61
N ALA A 48 -11.27 -2.57 -0.79
CA ALA A 48 -11.28 -3.85 -0.08
C ALA A 48 -10.63 -3.75 1.31
N ARG A 49 -9.62 -2.89 1.47
CA ARG A 49 -8.77 -2.79 2.66
C ARG A 49 -8.53 -1.31 3.02
N PRO A 50 -9.55 -0.59 3.50
CA PRO A 50 -9.58 0.88 3.56
C PRO A 50 -8.58 1.53 4.53
N ASP A 51 -8.09 0.75 5.49
CA ASP A 51 -7.24 1.23 6.57
C ASP A 51 -5.86 0.55 6.59
N GLN A 52 -5.45 -0.07 5.49
CA GLN A 52 -4.08 -0.57 5.40
C GLN A 52 -3.08 0.58 5.27
N PRO A 53 -2.15 0.75 6.23
CA PRO A 53 -1.21 1.87 6.22
C PRO A 53 -0.32 1.89 4.98
N GLU A 54 0.12 0.73 4.48
CA GLU A 54 0.97 0.64 3.30
C GLU A 54 0.29 1.23 2.04
N LEU A 55 -0.99 0.91 1.81
CA LEU A 55 -1.74 1.42 0.66
C LEU A 55 -1.99 2.92 0.78
N LEU A 56 -2.31 3.39 1.98
CA LEU A 56 -2.49 4.82 2.25
C LEU A 56 -1.18 5.60 2.03
N LEU A 57 -0.05 5.07 2.48
CA LEU A 57 1.27 5.70 2.28
C LEU A 57 1.65 5.77 0.79
N ASN A 58 1.37 4.71 0.03
CA ASN A 58 1.59 4.70 -1.42
C ASN A 58 0.68 5.71 -2.13
N LEU A 59 -0.58 5.84 -1.72
CA LEU A 59 -1.50 6.84 -2.28
C LEU A 59 -1.04 8.27 -1.96
N ALA A 60 -0.61 8.50 -0.72
CA ALA A 60 -0.05 9.79 -0.31
C ALA A 60 1.21 10.15 -1.12
N ALA A 61 2.06 9.17 -1.42
CA ALA A 61 3.22 9.36 -2.28
C ALA A 61 2.82 9.74 -3.71
N VAL A 62 1.81 9.08 -4.29
CA VAL A 62 1.25 9.44 -5.61
C VAL A 62 0.76 10.90 -5.61
N TYR A 63 0.02 11.31 -4.59
CA TYR A 63 -0.45 12.69 -4.46
C TYR A 63 0.69 13.69 -4.30
N SER A 64 1.73 13.35 -3.53
CA SER A 64 2.91 14.19 -3.41
C SER A 64 3.63 14.37 -4.74
N GLN A 65 3.77 13.32 -5.55
CA GLN A 65 4.49 13.37 -6.84
C GLN A 65 3.71 14.09 -7.93
N THR A 66 2.38 14.10 -7.83
CA THR A 66 1.48 14.79 -8.78
C THR A 66 1.14 16.23 -8.38
N GLY A 67 1.81 16.78 -7.35
CA GLY A 67 1.60 18.15 -6.88
C GLY A 67 0.33 18.36 -6.04
N ARG A 68 -0.43 17.29 -5.79
CA ARG A 68 -1.66 17.22 -5.00
C ARG A 68 -1.37 17.23 -3.49
N SER A 69 -0.68 18.29 -3.05
CA SER A 69 -0.11 18.40 -1.71
C SER A 69 -1.15 18.39 -0.59
N ALA A 70 -2.35 18.91 -0.86
CA ALA A 70 -3.45 18.94 0.10
C ALA A 70 -3.99 17.53 0.35
N GLU A 71 -4.23 16.75 -0.71
CA GLU A 71 -4.67 15.36 -0.58
C GLU A 71 -3.59 14.48 0.03
N ALA A 72 -2.32 14.64 -0.39
CA ALA A 72 -1.20 13.93 0.21
C ALA A 72 -1.14 14.14 1.74
N ARG A 73 -1.28 15.39 2.18
CA ARG A 73 -1.32 15.75 3.62
C ARG A 73 -2.47 15.07 4.34
N ALA A 74 -3.67 15.09 3.76
CA ALA A 74 -4.84 14.45 4.36
C ALA A 74 -4.62 12.93 4.54
N VAL A 75 -4.07 12.26 3.54
CA VAL A 75 -3.80 10.81 3.59
C VAL A 75 -2.69 10.49 4.61
N TYR A 76 -1.60 11.27 4.66
CA TYR A 76 -0.57 11.07 5.68
C TYR A 76 -1.12 11.25 7.10
N ASN A 77 -1.97 12.26 7.33
CA ASN A 77 -2.62 12.44 8.63
C ASN A 77 -3.57 11.29 8.98
N LYS A 78 -4.24 10.68 7.98
CA LYS A 78 -5.05 9.46 8.21
C LYS A 78 -4.19 8.32 8.75
N VAL A 79 -2.99 8.11 8.19
CA VAL A 79 -2.05 7.08 8.67
C VAL A 79 -1.59 7.37 10.10
N LEU A 80 -1.35 8.64 10.44
CA LEU A 80 -0.97 9.04 11.81
C LEU A 80 -2.09 8.88 12.84
N ALA A 81 -3.34 8.80 12.40
CA ALA A 81 -4.49 8.55 13.27
C ALA A 81 -4.75 7.05 13.51
N GLN A 82 -4.02 6.17 12.84
CA GLN A 82 -4.09 4.71 13.00
C GLN A 82 -2.96 4.21 13.92
N ASP A 83 -3.06 2.96 14.34
CA ASP A 83 -1.97 2.28 15.06
C ASP A 83 -0.69 2.27 14.22
N GLU A 84 0.44 2.41 14.91
CA GLU A 84 1.75 2.34 14.29
C GLU A 84 2.03 0.90 13.84
N VAL A 85 2.39 0.73 12.57
CA VAL A 85 2.67 -0.59 11.98
C VAL A 85 4.08 -0.58 11.41
N LEU A 86 4.85 -1.63 11.69
CA LEU A 86 6.15 -1.85 11.08
C LEU A 86 5.97 -2.36 9.64
N LEU A 87 6.66 -1.71 8.71
CA LEU A 87 6.62 -1.98 7.29
C LEU A 87 8.03 -2.37 6.82
N ASP A 88 8.09 -3.41 6.00
CA ASP A 88 9.31 -3.81 5.32
C ASP A 88 9.51 -2.94 4.08
N LEU A 89 10.62 -2.21 4.04
CA LEU A 89 11.08 -1.56 2.83
C LEU A 89 11.85 -2.56 1.96
N ALA A 90 11.80 -2.36 0.64
CA ALA A 90 12.50 -3.20 -0.34
C ALA A 90 14.01 -3.39 -0.05
N SER A 91 14.63 -2.52 0.76
CA SER A 91 16.05 -2.54 1.14
C SER A 91 16.38 -3.35 2.41
N ARG A 92 15.56 -4.32 2.86
CA ARG A 92 15.73 -5.05 4.14
C ARG A 92 15.79 -4.13 5.37
N ARG A 93 15.14 -2.99 5.30
CA ARG A 93 15.00 -2.06 6.43
C ARG A 93 13.55 -2.07 6.86
N THR A 94 13.31 -2.22 8.15
CA THR A 94 12.00 -1.95 8.73
C THR A 94 11.88 -0.48 9.07
N THR A 95 10.73 0.10 8.82
CA THR A 95 10.37 1.43 9.29
C THR A 95 8.91 1.43 9.71
N SER A 96 8.47 2.44 10.45
CA SER A 96 7.07 2.50 10.85
C SER A 96 6.22 3.32 9.90
N SER A 97 4.94 2.98 9.83
CA SER A 97 3.94 3.74 9.06
C SER A 97 3.93 5.22 9.45
N HIS A 98 4.06 5.51 10.75
CA HIS A 98 4.15 6.88 11.27
C HIS A 98 5.43 7.58 10.84
N ALA A 99 6.57 6.91 10.86
CA ALA A 99 7.84 7.48 10.42
C ALA A 99 7.78 7.90 8.94
N ILE A 100 7.22 7.04 8.07
CA ILE A 100 7.03 7.36 6.65
C ILE A 100 6.07 8.55 6.50
N ALA A 101 4.94 8.54 7.21
CA ALA A 101 3.96 9.62 7.11
C ALA A 101 4.53 10.98 7.55
N ARG A 102 5.27 11.03 8.65
CA ARG A 102 5.95 12.25 9.12
C ARG A 102 6.99 12.75 8.12
N ALA A 103 7.80 11.85 7.55
CA ALA A 103 8.77 12.19 6.53
C ALA A 103 8.10 12.78 5.28
N GLY A 104 6.97 12.19 4.85
CA GLY A 104 6.15 12.71 3.76
C GLY A 104 5.63 14.13 4.02
N LEU A 105 5.07 14.37 5.21
CA LEU A 105 4.59 15.70 5.62
C LEU A 105 5.70 16.75 5.65
N GLN A 106 6.88 16.41 6.17
CA GLN A 106 8.05 17.30 6.18
C GLN A 106 8.47 17.67 4.74
N ARG A 107 8.49 16.70 3.83
CA ARG A 107 8.83 16.94 2.42
C ARG A 107 7.83 17.90 1.76
N LEU A 108 6.54 17.75 2.01
CA LEU A 108 5.50 18.65 1.50
C LEU A 108 5.70 20.09 2.00
N GLN A 109 6.10 20.28 3.26
CA GLN A 109 6.39 21.60 3.81
C GLN A 109 7.58 22.25 3.11
N THR A 110 8.68 21.52 2.93
CA THR A 110 9.87 22.03 2.24
C THR A 110 9.56 22.48 0.82
N VAL A 111 8.82 21.67 0.05
CA VAL A 111 8.41 22.01 -1.32
C VAL A 111 7.53 23.26 -1.34
N GLN A 112 6.62 23.41 -0.38
CA GLN A 112 5.74 24.57 -0.27
C GLN A 112 6.51 25.86 0.04
N PHE A 113 7.57 25.81 0.85
CA PHE A 113 8.42 26.96 1.14
C PHE A 113 9.30 27.36 -0.04
N SER A 114 9.81 26.40 -0.81
CA SER A 114 10.64 26.69 -1.99
C SER A 114 9.86 27.26 -3.18
N ALA A 115 8.53 27.10 -3.20
CA ALA A 115 7.67 27.56 -4.29
C ALA A 115 7.13 28.99 -4.08
N ARG A 116 7.56 29.69 -3.03
CA ARG A 116 7.09 31.03 -2.65
C ARG A 116 8.08 32.12 -2.99
#